data_AF-A0A0C2X6E7-F1
#
_entry.id   AF-A0A0C2X6E7-F1
#
_cell.length_a   1.000
_cell.length_b   1.000
_cell.length_c   1.000
_cell.angle_alpha   90.00
_cell.angle_beta   90.00
_cell.angle_gamma   90.00
#
_symmetry.space_group_name_H-M   'P 1'
#
loop_
_entity.id
_entity.type
_entity.pdbx_description
1 polymer ?
#
loop_
_entity_poly.entity_id
_entity_poly.type
_entity_poly.pdbx_seq_one_letter_code
_entity_poly.pdbx_strand_id
1 'polypeptide(L)'
;MVHILGVNLLESQPVRHALTSFYGVGHETAHRICARLQVHDTCKIRDLTPLQVTSLTSYLSSPDTTQTPPRYPLATPDFVPPPAKSLQELQAEFHALRTRREEKRKQKTAKGYRVDGNKYVDPLKNVKIESELRREIRENIAHQRMIGSYIGKRHAMHLPVRGQNTQSNAKTARKLNQLDRYA
;
A
#
# COMPACT_ATOMS: atom_id res chain seq x y z
N MET A 1 19.57 -19.15 -5.25
CA MET A 1 18.63 -18.08 -5.68
C MET A 1 17.36 -18.22 -4.87
N VAL A 2 16.60 -17.14 -4.64
CA VAL A 2 15.28 -17.24 -3.98
C VAL A 2 14.20 -16.90 -5.00
N HIS A 3 13.23 -17.80 -5.19
CA HIS A 3 12.11 -17.62 -6.11
C HIS A 3 10.85 -17.25 -5.33
N ILE A 4 10.30 -16.07 -5.60
CA ILE A 4 9.13 -15.54 -4.90
C ILE A 4 8.14 -15.02 -5.93
N LEU A 5 6.90 -15.52 -5.90
CA LEU A 5 5.79 -15.11 -6.78
C LEU A 5 6.15 -15.06 -8.29
N GLY A 6 6.94 -16.01 -8.78
CA GLY A 6 7.32 -16.06 -10.19
C GLY A 6 8.53 -15.20 -10.57
N VAL A 7 9.13 -14.47 -9.63
CA VAL A 7 10.33 -13.64 -9.86
C VAL A 7 11.56 -14.25 -9.20
N ASN A 8 12.67 -14.26 -9.94
CA ASN A 8 13.97 -14.70 -9.44
C ASN A 8 14.72 -13.52 -8.81
N LEU A 9 14.94 -13.58 -7.51
CA LEU A 9 15.65 -12.52 -6.78
C LEU A 9 17.14 -12.85 -6.64
N LEU A 10 17.99 -11.82 -6.80
CA LEU A 10 19.44 -11.95 -6.72
C LEU A 10 19.92 -11.93 -5.26
N GLU A 11 20.70 -12.94 -4.87
CA GLU A 11 21.13 -13.16 -3.48
C GLU A 11 22.05 -12.08 -2.89
N SER A 12 22.79 -11.35 -3.72
CA SER A 12 23.70 -10.29 -3.28
C SER A 12 22.99 -8.97 -2.98
N GLN A 13 21.76 -8.80 -3.48
CA GLN A 13 21.02 -7.56 -3.40
C GLN A 13 20.34 -7.43 -2.02
N PRO A 14 20.27 -6.21 -1.45
CA PRO A 14 19.48 -5.98 -0.26
C PRO A 14 17.98 -6.13 -0.55
N VAL A 15 17.23 -6.64 0.42
CA VAL A 15 15.81 -7.00 0.28
C VAL A 15 14.98 -5.83 -0.23
N ARG A 16 15.20 -4.62 0.30
CA ARG A 16 14.48 -3.40 -0.10
C ARG A 16 14.56 -3.08 -1.60
N HIS A 17 15.70 -3.38 -2.23
CA HIS A 17 15.93 -3.13 -3.65
C HIS A 17 15.47 -4.31 -4.50
N ALA A 18 15.54 -5.51 -3.96
CA ALA A 18 15.02 -6.68 -4.65
C ALA A 18 13.48 -6.62 -4.75
N LEU A 19 12.79 -6.12 -3.72
CA LEU A 19 11.34 -5.96 -3.77
C LEU A 19 10.86 -5.01 -4.87
N THR A 20 11.69 -4.08 -5.36
CA THR A 20 11.30 -3.19 -6.46
C THR A 20 11.31 -3.88 -7.83
N SER A 21 11.76 -5.13 -7.92
CA SER A 21 11.57 -5.92 -9.14
C SER A 21 10.10 -6.28 -9.34
N PHE A 22 9.29 -6.30 -8.27
CA PHE A 22 7.87 -6.61 -8.36
C PHE A 22 7.09 -5.41 -8.92
N TYR A 23 6.25 -5.68 -9.92
CA TYR A 23 5.37 -4.67 -10.47
C TYR A 23 4.37 -4.18 -9.42
N GLY A 24 4.31 -2.86 -9.22
CA GLY A 24 3.49 -2.22 -8.18
C GLY A 24 4.22 -1.94 -6.87
N VAL A 25 5.46 -2.40 -6.70
CA VAL A 25 6.28 -2.12 -5.52
C VAL A 25 7.41 -1.13 -5.86
N GLY A 26 7.34 0.08 -5.31
CA GLY A 26 8.40 1.08 -5.35
C GLY A 26 9.29 1.07 -4.09
N HIS A 27 10.22 2.02 -3.99
CA HIS A 27 11.16 2.10 -2.88
C HIS A 27 10.48 2.34 -1.52
N GLU A 28 9.52 3.26 -1.45
CA GLU A 28 8.81 3.55 -0.19
C GLU A 28 7.97 2.37 0.28
N THR A 29 7.25 1.72 -0.64
CA THR A 29 6.45 0.54 -0.33
C THR A 29 7.34 -0.62 0.10
N ALA A 30 8.45 -0.86 -0.60
CA ALA A 30 9.41 -1.89 -0.22
C ALA A 30 9.97 -1.66 1.20
N HIS A 31 10.37 -0.44 1.53
CA HIS A 31 10.85 -0.10 2.87
C HIS A 31 9.77 -0.32 3.94
N ARG A 32 8.53 0.09 3.67
CA ARG A 32 7.41 -0.17 4.59
C ARG A 32 7.12 -1.66 4.78
N ILE A 33 7.22 -2.46 3.71
CA ILE A 33 7.07 -3.93 3.77
C ILE A 33 8.18 -4.54 4.61
N CYS A 34 9.43 -4.13 4.42
CA CYS A 34 10.56 -4.58 5.24
C CYS A 34 10.35 -4.23 6.72
N ALA A 35 9.96 -2.99 7.01
CA ALA A 35 9.65 -2.56 8.37
C ALA A 35 8.51 -3.39 9.00
N ARG A 36 7.49 -3.74 8.21
CA ARG A 36 6.36 -4.56 8.66
C ARG A 36 6.76 -6.00 9.00
N LEU A 37 7.59 -6.59 8.16
CA LEU A 37 8.10 -7.95 8.32
C LEU A 37 9.32 -8.02 9.25
N GLN A 38 9.69 -6.90 9.88
CA GLN A 38 10.83 -6.79 10.79
C GLN A 38 12.15 -7.21 10.12
N VAL A 39 12.27 -6.94 8.83
CA VAL A 39 13.50 -7.17 8.06
C VAL A 39 14.32 -5.88 8.05
N HIS A 40 15.59 -5.99 8.42
CA HIS A 40 16.50 -4.86 8.43
C HIS A 40 16.81 -4.36 7.01
N ASP A 41 16.97 -3.05 6.82
CA ASP A 41 17.18 -2.42 5.50
C ASP A 41 18.45 -2.86 4.78
N THR A 42 19.50 -3.21 5.52
CA THR A 42 20.78 -3.70 4.96
C THR A 42 20.80 -5.21 4.73
N CYS A 43 19.77 -5.94 5.19
CA CYS A 43 19.68 -7.39 5.05
C CYS A 43 19.69 -7.76 3.56
N LYS A 44 20.51 -8.75 3.19
CA LYS A 44 20.55 -9.30 1.83
C LYS A 44 19.64 -10.50 1.72
N ILE A 45 19.26 -10.83 0.48
CA ILE A 45 18.36 -11.96 0.23
C ILE A 45 18.94 -13.28 0.72
N ARG A 46 20.26 -13.46 0.59
CA ARG A 46 20.96 -14.66 1.10
C ARG A 46 20.82 -14.86 2.61
N ASP A 47 20.60 -13.78 3.36
CA ASP A 47 20.60 -13.78 4.83
C ASP A 47 19.17 -13.98 5.39
N LEU A 48 18.14 -14.06 4.53
CA LEU A 48 16.78 -14.33 4.98
C LEU A 48 16.65 -15.76 5.50
N THR A 49 16.00 -15.88 6.65
CA THR A 49 15.56 -17.19 7.15
C THR A 49 14.39 -17.74 6.32
N PRO A 50 14.22 -19.07 6.22
CA PRO A 50 13.09 -19.67 5.51
C PRO A 50 11.72 -19.22 6.03
N LEU A 51 11.63 -18.93 7.34
CA LEU A 51 10.43 -18.37 7.95
C LEU A 51 10.13 -16.96 7.44
N GLN A 52 11.15 -16.09 7.35
CA GLN A 52 10.98 -14.75 6.81
C GLN A 52 10.61 -14.78 5.32
N VAL A 53 11.15 -15.72 4.54
CA VAL A 53 10.76 -15.92 3.12
C VAL A 53 9.29 -16.32 3.02
N THR A 54 8.84 -17.23 3.87
CA THR A 54 7.43 -17.66 3.93
C THR A 54 6.52 -16.49 4.31
N SER A 55 6.88 -15.71 5.33
CA SER A 55 6.15 -14.51 5.75
C SER A 55 6.07 -13.45 4.65
N LEU A 56 7.18 -13.22 3.94
CA LEU A 56 7.25 -12.29 2.81
C LEU A 56 6.35 -12.77 1.65
N THR A 57 6.40 -14.06 1.32
CA THR A 57 5.58 -14.64 0.25
C THR A 57 4.08 -14.57 0.59
N SER A 58 3.71 -14.95 1.82
CA SER A 58 2.33 -14.83 2.32
C SER A 58 1.85 -13.39 2.27
N TYR A 59 2.69 -12.44 2.69
CA TYR A 59 2.37 -11.01 2.68
C TYR A 59 2.14 -10.47 1.27
N LEU A 60 3.06 -10.76 0.32
CA LEU A 60 2.93 -10.29 -1.05
C LEU A 60 1.75 -10.95 -1.80
N SER A 61 1.38 -12.17 -1.42
CA SER A 61 0.21 -12.85 -1.99
C SER A 61 -1.12 -12.29 -1.50
N SER A 62 -1.18 -11.74 -0.28
CA SER A 62 -2.42 -11.24 0.34
C SER A 62 -2.14 -10.13 1.37
N PRO A 63 -1.85 -8.90 0.91
CA PRO A 63 -1.49 -7.80 1.80
C PRO A 63 -2.66 -7.38 2.71
N ASP A 64 -3.89 -7.52 2.23
CA ASP A 64 -5.13 -7.19 2.95
C ASP A 64 -5.30 -7.96 4.27
N THR A 65 -4.79 -9.21 4.31
CA THR A 65 -4.92 -10.10 5.47
C THR A 65 -4.04 -9.66 6.64
N THR A 66 -3.02 -8.85 6.39
CA THR A 66 -2.03 -8.52 7.41
C THR A 66 -2.57 -7.48 8.39
N GLN A 67 -2.69 -7.86 9.66
CA GLN A 67 -3.19 -6.98 10.73
C GLN A 67 -2.41 -5.67 10.77
N THR A 68 -3.09 -4.53 10.68
CA THR A 68 -2.45 -3.21 10.79
C THR A 68 -1.89 -3.03 12.20
N PRO A 69 -0.60 -2.67 12.37
CA PRO A 69 -0.04 -2.46 13.69
C PRO A 69 -0.83 -1.36 14.41
N PRO A 70 -1.19 -1.57 15.69
CA PRO A 70 -1.91 -0.57 16.46
C PRO A 70 -1.06 0.69 16.59
N ARG A 71 -1.65 1.85 16.23
CA ARG A 71 -1.03 3.14 16.53
C ARG A 71 -1.30 3.48 17.99
N TYR A 72 -0.30 3.29 18.83
CA TYR A 72 -0.28 3.93 20.14
C TYR A 72 0.30 5.33 19.96
N PRO A 73 -0.36 6.40 20.46
CA PRO A 73 0.31 7.68 20.54
C PRO A 73 1.57 7.48 21.38
N LEU A 74 2.73 7.86 20.84
CA LEU A 74 3.93 7.94 21.65
C LEU A 74 3.66 8.94 22.78
N ALA A 75 4.07 8.59 23.99
CA ALA A 75 4.05 9.53 25.10
C ALA A 75 4.86 10.78 24.68
N THR A 76 4.30 11.97 24.90
CA THR A 76 5.05 13.21 24.69
C THR A 76 6.25 13.24 25.66
N PRO A 77 7.38 13.90 25.33
CA PRO A 77 8.51 14.01 26.25
C PRO A 77 8.12 14.53 27.65
N ASP A 78 7.10 15.39 27.71
CA ASP A 78 6.56 15.97 28.95
C ASP A 78 5.50 15.08 29.64
N PHE A 79 5.30 13.84 29.17
CA PHE A 79 4.26 12.96 29.71
C PHE A 79 4.68 12.44 31.09
N VAL A 80 4.02 12.94 32.12
CA VAL A 80 4.09 12.39 33.47
C VAL A 80 3.05 11.28 33.59
N PRO A 81 3.45 10.03 33.92
CA PRO A 81 2.48 8.96 34.10
C PRO A 81 1.53 9.29 35.26
N PRO A 82 0.22 9.04 35.11
CA PRO A 82 -0.71 9.26 36.20
C PRO A 82 -0.33 8.38 37.41
N PRO A 83 -0.61 8.83 38.64
CA PRO A 83 -0.37 8.02 39.84
C PRO A 83 -1.11 6.68 39.74
N ALA A 84 -0.54 5.64 40.34
CA ALA A 84 -1.10 4.29 40.28
C ALA A 84 -2.50 4.25 40.92
N LYS A 85 -3.54 4.12 40.09
CA LYS A 85 -4.93 3.93 40.51
C LYS A 85 -5.25 2.43 40.61
N SER A 86 -6.31 2.08 41.34
CA SER A 86 -6.79 0.70 41.38
C SER A 86 -7.28 0.25 40.00
N LEU A 87 -7.14 -1.05 39.69
CA LEU A 87 -7.51 -1.61 38.38
C LEU A 87 -8.99 -1.36 38.06
N GLN A 88 -9.86 -1.45 39.06
CA GLN A 88 -11.31 -1.22 38.92
C GLN A 88 -11.62 0.23 38.54
N GLU A 89 -10.92 1.19 39.16
CA GLU A 89 -11.06 2.62 38.83
C GLU A 89 -10.61 2.91 37.39
N LEU A 90 -9.49 2.33 36.95
CA LEU A 90 -8.99 2.50 35.58
C LEU A 90 -9.96 1.92 34.54
N GLN A 91 -10.53 0.75 34.81
CA GLN A 91 -11.54 0.15 33.95
C GLN A 91 -12.78 1.03 33.87
N ALA A 92 -13.30 1.51 35.01
CA ALA A 92 -14.45 2.41 35.05
C ALA A 92 -14.20 3.72 34.28
N GLU A 93 -13.02 4.33 34.46
CA GLU A 93 -12.62 5.55 33.74
C GLU A 93 -12.52 5.32 32.23
N PHE A 94 -11.96 4.18 31.80
CA PHE A 94 -11.88 3.82 30.38
C PHE A 94 -13.27 3.61 29.77
N HIS A 95 -14.16 2.91 30.48
CA HIS A 95 -15.55 2.73 30.05
C HIS A 95 -16.29 4.07 29.95
N ALA A 96 -16.13 4.96 30.94
CA ALA A 96 -16.74 6.29 30.93
C ALA A 96 -16.20 7.18 29.79
N LEU A 97 -14.90 7.11 29.49
CA LEU A 97 -14.30 7.80 28.33
C LEU A 97 -14.83 7.26 27.00
N ARG A 98 -15.04 5.94 26.89
CA ARG A 98 -15.63 5.31 25.70
C ARG A 98 -17.06 5.74 25.49
N THR A 99 -17.92 5.66 26.51
CA THR A 99 -19.34 6.08 26.41
C THR A 99 -19.44 7.55 26.01
N ARG A 100 -18.64 8.44 26.64
CA ARG A 100 -18.58 9.86 26.29
C ARG A 100 -18.13 10.12 24.85
N ARG A 101 -17.17 9.34 24.34
CA ARG A 101 -16.74 9.42 22.93
C ARG A 101 -17.83 8.95 21.97
N GLU A 102 -18.55 7.88 22.31
CA GLU A 102 -19.66 7.36 21.51
C GLU A 102 -20.83 8.35 21.45
N GLU A 103 -21.21 8.94 22.59
CA GLU A 103 -22.24 9.99 22.65
C GLU A 103 -21.86 11.21 21.83
N LYS A 104 -20.63 11.72 21.95
CA LYS A 104 -20.13 12.82 21.10
C LYS A 104 -20.20 12.48 19.61
N ARG A 105 -19.88 11.23 19.23
CA ARG A 105 -20.01 10.77 17.84
C ARG A 105 -21.48 10.79 17.41
N LYS A 106 -22.39 10.22 18.22
CA LYS A 106 -23.85 10.21 17.97
C LYS A 106 -24.43 11.63 17.83
N GLN A 107 -24.00 12.57 18.68
CA GLN A 107 -24.42 13.97 18.61
C GLN A 107 -23.91 14.67 17.34
N LYS A 108 -22.65 14.43 16.93
CA LYS A 108 -22.10 14.98 15.68
C LYS A 108 -22.83 14.44 14.45
N THR A 109 -23.13 13.13 14.42
CA THR A 109 -23.91 12.53 13.34
C THR A 109 -25.35 13.07 13.30
N ALA A 110 -25.99 13.26 14.45
CA ALA A 110 -27.33 13.84 14.54
C ALA A 110 -27.37 15.31 14.05
N LYS A 111 -26.28 16.06 14.24
CA LYS A 111 -26.09 17.42 13.72
C LYS A 111 -25.68 17.46 12.23
N GLY A 112 -25.67 16.33 11.53
CA GLY A 112 -25.34 16.25 10.09
C GLY A 112 -23.85 16.38 9.77
N TYR A 113 -22.95 16.45 10.76
CA TYR A 113 -21.52 16.44 10.49
C TYR A 113 -21.08 15.05 10.05
N ARG A 114 -20.37 14.97 8.91
CA ARG A 114 -19.62 13.77 8.53
C ARG A 114 -18.51 13.55 9.57
N VAL A 115 -18.70 12.54 10.42
CA VAL A 115 -17.66 12.09 11.34
C VAL A 115 -16.74 11.15 10.56
N ASP A 116 -15.98 11.72 9.63
CA ASP A 116 -14.84 11.03 9.05
C ASP A 116 -13.77 11.02 10.15
N GLY A 117 -13.87 10.03 11.04
CA GLY A 117 -12.84 9.78 12.03
C GLY A 117 -11.51 9.70 11.29
N ASN A 118 -10.48 10.40 11.77
CA ASN A 118 -9.15 10.37 11.17
C ASN A 118 -8.56 8.95 11.31
N LYS A 119 -9.07 8.04 10.48
CA LYS A 119 -8.64 6.66 10.39
C LYS A 119 -7.39 6.73 9.54
N TYR A 120 -6.25 6.57 10.20
CA TYR A 120 -5.06 6.22 9.46
C TYR A 120 -5.38 4.99 8.61
N VAL A 121 -5.38 5.17 7.28
CA VAL A 121 -5.47 4.07 6.34
C VAL A 121 -4.05 3.59 6.14
N ASP A 122 -3.77 2.36 6.54
CA ASP A 122 -2.46 1.77 6.28
C ASP A 122 -2.24 1.72 4.75
N PRO A 123 -1.22 2.42 4.23
CA PRO A 123 -0.98 2.49 2.80
C PRO A 123 -0.67 1.14 2.20
N LEU A 124 -0.24 0.16 3.00
CA LEU A 124 0.08 -1.17 2.51
C LEU A 124 -1.12 -2.12 2.40
N LYS A 125 -2.28 -1.76 3.00
CA LYS A 125 -3.40 -2.70 3.09
C LYS A 125 -3.94 -3.08 1.71
N ASN A 126 -4.24 -2.09 0.89
CA ASN A 126 -4.90 -2.28 -0.40
C ASN A 126 -3.89 -2.24 -1.58
N VAL A 127 -2.63 -2.61 -1.35
CA VAL A 127 -1.62 -2.58 -2.41
C VAL A 127 -1.85 -3.77 -3.33
N LYS A 128 -2.03 -3.49 -4.63
CA LYS A 128 -2.13 -4.51 -5.67
C LYS A 128 -0.75 -4.72 -6.29
N ILE A 129 -0.38 -5.98 -6.48
CA ILE A 129 0.96 -6.37 -6.91
C ILE A 129 0.86 -7.29 -8.14
N GLU A 130 1.84 -7.20 -9.02
CA GLU A 130 2.03 -8.07 -10.19
C GLU A 130 0.77 -8.28 -11.04
N SER A 131 0.26 -9.51 -11.10
CA SER A 131 -0.81 -9.92 -12.00
C SER A 131 -2.10 -9.16 -11.74
N GLU A 132 -2.40 -8.85 -10.48
CA GLU A 132 -3.63 -8.16 -10.11
C GLU A 132 -3.61 -6.71 -10.60
N LEU A 133 -2.52 -5.98 -10.32
CA LEU A 133 -2.37 -4.60 -10.77
C LEU A 133 -2.30 -4.51 -12.30
N ARG A 134 -1.57 -5.42 -12.96
CA ARG A 134 -1.51 -5.49 -14.42
C ARG A 134 -2.89 -5.80 -15.04
N ARG A 135 -3.69 -6.65 -14.39
CA ARG A 135 -5.04 -6.99 -14.86
C ARG A 135 -5.97 -5.78 -14.73
N GLU A 136 -6.00 -5.12 -13.58
CA GLU A 136 -6.84 -3.93 -13.37
C GLU A 136 -6.52 -2.83 -14.38
N ILE A 137 -5.24 -2.55 -14.64
CA ILE A 137 -4.83 -1.55 -15.63
C ILE A 137 -5.32 -1.94 -17.03
N ARG A 138 -5.18 -3.22 -17.43
CA ARG A 138 -5.67 -3.71 -18.72
C ARG A 138 -7.19 -3.60 -18.84
N GLU A 139 -7.92 -3.99 -17.81
CA GLU A 139 -9.39 -3.90 -17.76
C GLU A 139 -9.85 -2.43 -17.85
N ASN A 140 -9.21 -1.52 -17.11
CA ASN A 140 -9.51 -0.09 -17.17
C ASN A 140 -9.27 0.48 -18.58
N ILE A 141 -8.18 0.11 -19.24
CA ILE A 141 -7.87 0.57 -20.60
C ILE A 141 -8.81 -0.05 -21.63
N ALA A 142 -9.14 -1.34 -21.48
CA ALA A 142 -10.12 -2.02 -22.33
C ALA A 142 -11.49 -1.36 -22.22
N HIS A 143 -11.93 -1.06 -21.00
CA HIS A 143 -13.19 -0.37 -20.73
C HIS A 143 -13.23 1.02 -21.40
N GLN A 144 -12.17 1.82 -21.27
CA GLN A 144 -12.08 3.12 -21.94
C GLN A 144 -12.13 3.01 -23.47
N ARG A 145 -11.51 1.97 -24.04
CA ARG A 145 -11.57 1.66 -25.48
C ARG A 145 -12.99 1.27 -25.90
N MET A 146 -13.68 0.41 -25.14
CA MET A 146 -15.05 -0.04 -25.41
C MET A 146 -16.06 1.11 -25.38
N ILE A 147 -15.94 2.02 -24.40
CA ILE A 147 -16.78 3.23 -24.33
C ILE A 147 -16.57 4.13 -25.56
N GLY A 148 -15.39 4.09 -26.19
CA GLY A 148 -15.03 4.99 -27.29
C GLY A 148 -14.67 6.40 -26.82
N SER A 149 -14.27 6.56 -25.55
CA SER A 149 -13.84 7.84 -25.00
C SER A 149 -12.59 8.38 -25.71
N TYR A 150 -12.33 9.69 -25.61
CA TYR A 150 -11.09 10.28 -26.15
C TYR A 150 -9.84 9.55 -25.65
N ILE A 151 -9.82 9.21 -24.35
CA ILE A 151 -8.74 8.47 -23.70
C ILE A 151 -8.58 7.08 -24.33
N GLY A 152 -9.68 6.35 -24.52
CA GLY A 152 -9.70 5.05 -25.18
C GLY A 152 -9.14 5.10 -26.60
N LYS A 153 -9.56 6.08 -27.41
CA LYS A 153 -9.05 6.28 -28.77
C LYS A 153 -7.53 6.54 -28.78
N ARG A 154 -7.03 7.37 -27.86
CA ARG A 154 -5.58 7.65 -27.74
C ARG A 154 -4.80 6.40 -27.34
N HIS A 155 -5.31 5.62 -26.38
CA HIS A 155 -4.71 4.33 -26.02
C HIS A 155 -4.74 3.31 -27.16
N ALA A 156 -5.79 3.27 -27.99
CA ALA A 156 -5.86 2.39 -29.16
C ALA A 156 -4.82 2.77 -30.21
N MET A 157 -4.57 4.07 -30.39
CA MET A 157 -3.56 4.60 -31.31
C MET A 157 -2.13 4.59 -30.74
N HIS A 158 -1.92 4.11 -29.50
CA HIS A 158 -0.64 4.16 -28.77
C HIS A 158 -0.08 5.59 -28.64
N LEU A 159 -0.96 6.57 -28.47
CA LEU A 159 -0.62 7.98 -28.31
C LEU A 159 -0.78 8.43 -26.85
N PRO A 160 -0.01 9.44 -26.39
CA PRO A 160 -0.11 9.94 -25.03
C PRO A 160 -1.48 10.56 -24.78
N VAL A 161 -2.03 10.39 -23.59
CA VAL A 161 -3.42 10.81 -23.29
C VAL A 161 -3.51 12.25 -22.76
N ARG A 162 -2.49 12.71 -22.03
CA ARG A 162 -2.51 13.98 -21.27
C ARG A 162 -2.18 15.23 -22.10
N GLY A 163 -2.60 15.29 -23.36
CA GLY A 163 -2.40 16.48 -24.21
C GLY A 163 -0.97 16.75 -24.66
N GLN A 164 -0.07 15.77 -24.55
CA GLN A 164 1.31 15.90 -25.03
C GLN A 164 1.36 16.10 -26.55
N ASN A 165 2.32 16.90 -27.03
CA ASN A 165 2.48 17.18 -28.45
C ASN A 165 2.84 15.91 -29.23
N THR A 166 2.03 15.58 -30.25
CA THR A 166 2.20 14.40 -31.10
C THR A 166 2.55 14.75 -32.54
N GLN A 167 2.63 16.03 -32.91
CA GLN A 167 2.98 16.45 -34.27
C GLN A 167 4.41 16.02 -34.64
N SER A 168 5.38 16.28 -33.76
CA SER A 168 6.79 15.90 -33.95
C SER A 168 7.12 14.52 -33.34
N ASN A 169 6.51 14.19 -32.20
CA ASN A 169 6.92 13.06 -31.36
C ASN A 169 6.04 11.80 -31.49
N ALA A 170 5.09 11.76 -32.44
CA ALA A 170 4.16 10.63 -32.57
C ALA A 170 4.85 9.28 -32.80
N LYS A 171 5.92 9.23 -33.60
CA LYS A 171 6.64 7.97 -33.89
C LYS A 171 7.24 7.36 -32.63
N THR A 172 7.96 8.18 -31.86
CA THR A 172 8.53 7.78 -30.57
C THR A 172 7.40 7.39 -29.61
N ALA A 173 6.35 8.20 -29.51
CA ALA A 173 5.23 7.90 -28.63
C ALA A 173 4.56 6.55 -28.94
N ARG A 174 4.34 6.21 -30.21
CA ARG A 174 3.75 4.92 -30.61
C ARG A 174 4.65 3.73 -30.27
N LYS A 175 5.97 3.88 -30.47
CA LYS A 175 6.95 2.85 -30.09
C LYS A 175 6.97 2.62 -28.57
N LEU A 176 6.84 3.70 -27.80
CA LEU A 176 7.03 3.69 -26.36
C LEU A 176 5.73 3.36 -25.59
N ASN A 177 4.55 3.77 -26.05
CA ASN A 177 3.29 3.61 -25.30
C ASN A 177 2.59 2.28 -25.60
N GLN A 178 3.31 1.17 -25.48
CA GLN A 178 2.74 -0.18 -25.58
C GLN A 178 2.28 -0.67 -24.20
N LEU A 179 1.17 -1.41 -24.17
CA LEU A 179 0.62 -1.96 -22.93
C LEU A 179 1.54 -3.01 -22.30
N ASP A 180 2.24 -3.78 -23.13
CA ASP A 180 3.07 -4.92 -22.70
C ASP A 180 4.56 -4.60 -22.69
N ARG A 181 4.93 -3.33 -22.52
CA ARG A 181 6.32 -2.86 -22.61
C ARG A 181 7.30 -3.54 -21.63
N TYR A 182 6.79 -4.06 -20.52
CA TYR A 182 7.57 -4.72 -19.46
C TYR A 182 7.01 -6.12 -19.14
N ALA A 183 6.42 -6.77 -20.15
CA ALA A 183 6.15 -8.21 -20.11
C ALA A 183 7.43 -8.99 -20.43
#